data_AF-T1KME8-F1
#
_entry.id   AF-T1KME8-F1
#
_cell.length_a   1.000
_cell.length_b   1.000
_cell.length_c   1.000
_cell.angle_alpha   90.00
_cell.angle_beta   90.00
_cell.angle_gamma   90.00
#
_symmetry.space_group_name_H-M   'P 1'
#
loop_
_entity.id
_entity.type
_entity.pdbx_description
1 polymer ?
#
loop_
_entity_poly.entity_id
_entity_poly.type
_entity_poly.pdbx_seq_one_letter_code
_entity_poly.pdbx_strand_id
1 'polypeptide(L)'
;MQKVNLTVGAFSVPFAEGFVEEDDQTVPNLKSLKQFAAILSDYGPFNLKFILPKEGQFGVLTETGYHDGVLDLLQEGKADMCLLPLSLDTQKAPGYFTSVVFEENFYIVSIRNLNKDHSAMISSLTSVTVIPLLLAILAILILELIAVKCFKIEALLSGILKSFGISFYQHLSPRSSWLCVIQMLILMFPVFIFNAAFSTQAIVGTADSKIDTLRDIIDQGKIPFFVEGMSMHDLFKSKVTKDYSDNYERAVAEGLET
;
A
#
# COMPACT_ATOMS: atom_id res chain seq x y z
N MET A 1 31.40 44.33 -3.38
CA MET A 1 30.44 44.35 -2.25
C MET A 1 31.01 43.48 -1.15
N GLN A 2 30.95 43.91 0.11
CA GLN A 2 31.36 43.07 1.24
C GLN A 2 30.34 41.94 1.39
N LYS A 3 30.81 40.69 1.42
CA LYS A 3 29.93 39.53 1.62
C LYS A 3 29.52 39.42 3.09
N VAL A 4 28.25 39.10 3.33
CA VAL A 4 27.64 38.85 4.63
C VAL A 4 27.52 37.34 4.84
N ASN A 5 27.78 36.83 6.04
CA ASN A 5 27.60 35.41 6.31
C ASN A 5 26.11 35.08 6.42
N LEU A 6 25.68 34.00 5.75
CA LEU A 6 24.30 33.53 5.75
C LEU A 6 24.30 32.04 6.10
N THR A 7 23.74 31.70 7.24
CA THR A 7 23.61 30.32 7.73
C THR A 7 22.26 29.77 7.31
N VAL A 8 22.29 28.67 6.57
CA VAL A 8 21.11 28.02 6.02
C VAL A 8 20.86 26.71 6.75
N GLY A 9 19.71 26.62 7.42
CA GLY A 9 19.20 25.38 7.98
C GLY A 9 18.78 24.43 6.86
N ALA A 10 19.38 23.25 6.84
CA ALA A 10 19.12 22.20 5.86
C ALA A 10 18.51 20.97 6.56
N PHE A 11 17.65 20.25 5.86
CA PHE A 11 17.08 18.97 6.32
C PHE A 11 17.62 17.83 5.49
N SER A 12 17.70 16.65 6.09
CA SER A 12 18.10 15.43 5.39
C SER A 12 16.88 14.53 5.30
N VAL A 13 16.36 14.31 4.09
CA VAL A 13 15.32 13.31 3.91
C VAL A 13 15.97 11.95 4.06
N PRO A 14 15.46 11.04 4.91
CA PRO A 14 16.09 9.72 5.12
C PRO A 14 16.30 8.90 3.83
N PHE A 15 15.58 9.24 2.76
CA PHE A 15 15.60 8.56 1.46
C PHE A 15 16.37 9.31 0.36
N ALA A 16 16.91 10.50 0.64
CA ALA A 16 17.72 11.27 -0.29
C ALA A 16 18.87 11.93 0.48
N GLU A 17 20.10 11.45 0.28
CA GLU A 17 21.34 12.09 0.78
C GLU A 17 21.52 13.47 0.14
N GLY A 18 20.70 14.43 0.57
CA GLY A 18 20.64 15.79 0.01
C GLY A 18 21.90 16.58 0.26
N PHE A 19 22.55 16.31 1.39
CA PHE A 19 23.74 16.96 1.89
C PHE A 19 24.76 15.90 2.33
N VAL A 20 26.03 16.20 2.16
CA VAL A 20 27.16 15.37 2.59
C VAL A 20 28.14 16.24 3.37
N GLU A 21 28.97 15.59 4.20
CA GLU A 21 30.05 16.27 4.91
C GLU A 21 31.33 16.17 4.06
N GLU A 22 31.85 17.33 3.64
CA GLU A 22 33.12 17.48 2.94
C GLU A 22 33.96 18.50 3.72
N ASP A 23 35.21 18.15 4.08
CA ASP A 23 36.14 19.03 4.80
C ASP A 23 35.55 19.69 6.07
N ASP A 24 34.88 18.90 6.92
CA ASP A 24 34.17 19.34 8.14
C ASP A 24 33.04 20.37 7.87
N GLN A 25 32.56 20.45 6.63
CA GLN A 25 31.45 21.30 6.22
C GLN A 25 30.33 20.49 5.58
N THR A 26 29.10 20.84 5.95
CA THR A 26 27.93 20.36 5.22
C THR A 26 27.84 21.04 3.87
N VAL A 27 27.85 20.25 2.80
CA VAL A 27 27.71 20.75 1.42
C VAL A 27 26.55 20.06 0.69
N PRO A 28 25.88 20.75 -0.25
CA PRO A 28 24.84 20.15 -1.06
C PRO A 28 25.38 19.02 -1.94
N ASN A 29 24.72 17.87 -1.96
CA ASN A 29 25.09 16.74 -2.81
C ASN A 29 24.30 16.71 -4.12
N LEU A 30 23.00 17.01 -4.05
CA LEU A 30 22.11 17.00 -5.21
C LEU A 30 22.39 18.15 -6.16
N LYS A 31 22.30 17.88 -7.47
CA LYS A 31 22.51 18.88 -8.54
C LYS A 31 21.62 20.11 -8.36
N SER A 32 20.36 19.92 -8.00
CA SER A 32 19.40 21.01 -7.74
C SER A 32 19.85 21.89 -6.58
N LEU A 33 20.27 21.29 -5.46
CA LEU A 33 20.73 22.02 -4.28
C LEU A 33 22.06 22.74 -4.53
N LYS A 34 22.99 22.13 -5.30
CA LYS A 34 24.23 22.79 -5.76
C LYS A 34 23.95 24.02 -6.62
N GLN A 35 23.07 23.87 -7.61
CA GLN A 35 22.69 24.98 -8.49
C GLN A 35 22.03 26.12 -7.70
N PHE A 36 21.18 25.76 -6.74
CA PHE A 36 20.52 26.73 -5.89
C PHE A 36 21.51 27.49 -4.97
N ALA A 37 22.45 26.78 -4.33
CA ALA A 37 23.49 27.40 -3.51
C ALA A 37 24.36 28.39 -4.32
N ALA A 38 24.65 28.04 -5.58
CA ALA A 38 25.32 28.94 -6.52
C ALA A 38 24.48 30.20 -6.79
N ILE A 39 23.18 30.07 -7.09
CA ILE A 39 22.30 31.22 -7.31
C ILE A 39 22.32 32.19 -6.13
N LEU A 40 22.20 31.70 -4.90
CA LEU A 40 22.24 32.58 -3.72
C LEU A 40 23.60 33.29 -3.54
N SER A 41 24.69 32.57 -3.80
CA SER A 41 26.05 33.10 -3.65
C SER A 41 26.45 34.06 -4.77
N ASP A 42 25.90 33.88 -5.96
CA ASP A 42 26.22 34.63 -7.17
C ASP A 42 25.37 35.91 -7.27
N TYR A 43 24.08 35.82 -6.93
CA TYR A 43 23.16 36.96 -6.99
C TYR A 43 23.09 37.75 -5.67
N GLY A 44 23.38 37.12 -4.54
CA GLY A 44 23.43 37.77 -3.23
C GLY A 44 24.88 38.01 -2.76
N PRO A 45 25.16 39.07 -1.99
CA PRO A 45 26.47 39.27 -1.40
C PRO A 45 26.64 38.36 -0.17
N PHE A 46 26.50 37.04 -0.32
CA PHE A 46 26.49 36.10 0.80
C PHE A 46 27.67 35.12 0.79
N ASN A 47 28.15 34.77 1.97
CA ASN A 47 28.96 33.58 2.24
C ASN A 47 28.03 32.54 2.88
N LEU A 48 27.72 31.47 2.15
CA LEU A 48 26.79 30.45 2.63
C LEU A 48 27.48 29.46 3.56
N LYS A 49 26.79 29.09 4.64
CA LYS A 49 27.12 27.94 5.47
C LYS A 49 25.85 27.11 5.67
N PHE A 50 25.91 25.82 5.37
CA PHE A 50 24.81 24.90 5.68
C PHE A 50 25.01 24.26 7.05
N ILE A 51 23.92 24.07 7.78
CA ILE A 51 23.89 23.31 9.02
C ILE A 51 22.74 22.31 8.98
N LEU A 52 23.02 21.09 9.46
CA LEU A 52 22.01 20.04 9.60
C LEU A 52 21.57 19.92 11.06
N PRO A 53 20.28 19.70 11.34
CA PRO A 53 19.80 19.34 12.65
C PRO A 53 20.20 17.90 13.00
N LYS A 54 20.06 17.52 14.27
CA LYS A 54 20.56 16.22 14.76
C LYS A 54 19.79 15.06 14.15
N GLU A 55 18.47 15.13 14.08
CA GLU A 55 17.65 14.02 13.56
C GLU A 55 17.20 14.21 12.11
N GLY A 56 17.76 15.19 11.39
CA GLY A 56 17.46 15.40 9.96
C GLY A 56 16.03 15.85 9.64
N GLN A 57 15.24 16.21 10.65
CA GLN A 57 13.81 16.51 10.54
C GLN A 57 13.47 18.00 10.41
N PHE A 58 12.19 18.34 10.17
CA PHE A 58 11.73 19.73 10.19
C PHE A 58 11.73 20.29 11.62
N GLY A 59 11.27 19.49 12.58
CA GLY A 59 11.23 19.85 14.01
C GLY A 59 9.89 19.52 14.63
N VAL A 60 9.88 19.29 15.94
CA VAL A 60 8.69 18.82 16.68
C VAL A 60 8.09 19.96 17.47
N LEU A 61 6.81 20.27 17.23
CA LEU A 61 6.12 21.33 17.96
C LEU A 61 5.67 20.87 19.35
N THR A 62 6.13 21.60 20.37
CA THR A 62 5.69 21.43 21.77
C THR A 62 5.05 22.72 22.31
N GLU A 63 4.68 22.72 23.59
CA GLU A 63 4.13 23.90 24.26
C GLU A 63 5.10 25.09 24.23
N THR A 64 6.40 24.84 24.39
CA THR A 64 7.46 25.86 24.49
C THR A 64 8.02 26.30 23.14
N GLY A 65 7.61 25.67 22.04
CA GLY A 65 8.12 25.94 20.70
C GLY A 65 8.55 24.67 19.97
N TYR A 66 9.26 24.85 18.87
CA TYR A 66 9.88 23.76 18.13
C TYR A 66 11.11 23.22 18.88
N HIS A 67 11.27 21.90 18.90
CA HIS A 67 12.45 21.21 19.42
C HIS A 67 13.02 20.30 18.34
N ASP A 68 14.34 20.34 18.23
CA ASP A 68 15.10 19.68 17.16
C ASP A 68 14.63 20.06 15.74
N GLY A 69 15.34 19.57 14.73
CA GLY A 69 15.05 19.88 13.35
C GLY A 69 15.42 21.31 12.94
N VAL A 70 15.11 21.64 11.71
CA VAL A 70 15.47 22.94 11.10
C VAL A 70 14.71 24.11 11.74
N LEU A 71 13.48 23.90 12.20
CA LEU A 71 12.68 24.93 12.84
C LEU A 71 13.24 25.30 14.23
N ASP A 72 13.77 24.35 14.99
CA ASP A 72 14.48 24.67 16.24
C ASP A 72 15.77 25.48 15.98
N LEU A 73 16.54 25.12 14.95
CA LEU A 73 17.72 25.90 14.54
C LEU A 73 17.39 27.36 14.20
N LEU A 74 16.24 27.60 13.56
CA LEU A 74 15.75 28.96 13.29
C LEU A 74 15.30 29.66 14.57
N GLN A 75 14.56 28.96 15.44
CA GLN A 75 14.07 29.49 16.71
C GLN A 75 15.20 29.94 17.63
N GLU A 76 16.30 29.18 17.68
CA GLU A 76 17.50 29.49 18.47
C GLU A 76 18.43 30.52 17.81
N GLY A 77 18.14 30.96 16.58
CA GLY A 77 19.00 31.87 15.82
C GLY A 77 20.33 31.24 15.37
N LYS A 78 20.39 29.91 15.28
CA LYS A 78 21.54 29.17 14.73
C LYS A 78 21.50 29.12 13.20
N ALA A 79 20.31 29.15 12.61
CA ALA A 79 20.10 29.35 11.19
C ALA A 79 19.44 30.72 10.95
N ASP A 80 19.85 31.40 9.88
CA ASP A 80 19.27 32.68 9.45
C ASP A 80 18.05 32.47 8.52
N MET A 81 18.05 31.36 7.77
CA MET A 81 16.94 30.95 6.92
C MET A 81 16.91 29.44 6.75
N CYS A 82 15.74 28.90 6.36
CA CYS A 82 15.60 27.53 5.90
C CYS A 82 15.04 27.51 4.48
N LEU A 83 15.36 26.45 3.75
CA LEU A 83 14.90 26.27 2.38
C LEU A 83 14.20 24.93 2.26
N LEU A 84 13.03 24.93 2.87
CA LEU A 84 12.19 23.77 3.02
C LEU A 84 10.85 24.11 2.37
N PRO A 85 10.23 23.17 1.64
CA PRO A 85 8.82 23.30 1.33
C PRO A 85 8.06 23.24 2.67
N LEU A 86 7.76 24.40 3.21
CA LEU A 86 6.96 24.59 4.42
C LEU A 86 5.60 25.14 4.01
N SER A 87 4.55 24.55 4.57
CA SER A 87 3.22 25.10 4.41
C SER A 87 3.13 26.44 5.15
N LEU A 88 2.38 27.39 4.58
CA LEU A 88 2.06 28.64 5.28
C LEU A 88 1.24 28.41 6.55
N ASP A 89 0.56 27.26 6.63
CA ASP A 89 -0.23 26.86 7.79
C ASP A 89 0.62 26.20 8.90
N THR A 90 1.94 26.16 8.76
CA THR A 90 2.84 25.65 9.81
C THR A 90 2.67 26.47 11.09
N GLN A 91 2.31 25.78 12.18
CA GLN A 91 1.95 26.44 13.43
C GLN A 91 3.17 27.01 14.16
N LYS A 92 3.07 28.24 14.68
CA LYS A 92 4.16 28.90 15.43
C LYS A 92 5.50 28.89 14.68
N ALA A 93 5.47 28.93 13.34
CA ALA A 93 6.69 28.93 12.53
C ALA A 93 7.64 30.08 12.95
N PRO A 94 8.91 29.81 13.24
CA PRO A 94 9.88 30.84 13.58
C PRO A 94 10.25 31.68 12.37
N GLY A 95 10.30 33.00 12.54
CA GLY A 95 10.67 33.94 11.50
C GLY A 95 9.51 34.41 10.62
N TYR A 96 9.79 34.71 9.37
CA TYR A 96 8.82 35.21 8.39
C TYR A 96 8.90 34.40 7.11
N PHE A 97 7.74 34.07 6.53
CA PHE A 97 7.68 33.47 5.20
C PHE A 97 8.01 34.50 4.12
N THR A 98 8.67 34.02 3.07
CA THR A 98 8.73 34.76 1.81
C THR A 98 7.38 34.71 1.10
N SER A 99 7.24 35.43 -0.01
CA SER A 99 6.07 35.24 -0.89
C SER A 99 6.01 33.79 -1.38
N VAL A 100 4.80 33.29 -1.62
CA VAL A 100 4.57 31.92 -2.08
C VAL A 100 5.39 31.65 -3.35
N VAL A 101 6.35 30.74 -3.23
CA VAL A 101 7.24 30.35 -4.34
C VAL A 101 6.64 29.20 -5.14
N PHE A 102 5.82 28.37 -4.49
CA PHE A 102 5.18 27.21 -5.11
C PHE A 102 3.84 26.91 -4.43
N GLU A 103 2.81 26.61 -5.22
CA GLU A 103 1.52 26.11 -4.73
C GLU A 103 1.48 24.60 -4.95
N GLU A 104 1.31 23.85 -3.86
CA GLU A 104 1.35 22.39 -3.87
C GLU A 104 0.11 21.84 -3.16
N ASN A 105 -0.49 20.80 -3.71
CA ASN A 105 -1.59 20.09 -3.07
C ASN A 105 -1.05 18.92 -2.28
N PHE A 106 -1.63 18.65 -1.12
CA PHE A 106 -1.34 17.42 -0.38
C PHE A 106 -1.93 16.23 -1.13
N TYR A 107 -1.09 15.23 -1.40
CA TYR A 107 -1.51 13.99 -2.05
C TYR A 107 -1.54 12.85 -1.04
N ILE A 108 -2.61 12.05 -1.10
CA ILE A 108 -2.71 10.80 -0.34
C ILE A 108 -2.00 9.72 -1.15
N VAL A 109 -0.92 9.15 -0.59
CA VAL A 109 -0.25 7.99 -1.18
C VAL A 109 -0.81 6.73 -0.53
N SER A 110 -1.50 5.92 -1.32
CA SER A 110 -2.02 4.62 -0.87
C SER A 110 -1.18 3.49 -1.45
N ILE A 111 -0.75 2.56 -0.60
CA ILE A 111 -0.08 1.33 -1.04
C ILE A 111 -1.14 0.23 -1.16
N ARG A 112 -1.27 -0.35 -2.36
CA ARG A 112 -2.19 -1.46 -2.60
C ARG A 112 -1.53 -2.77 -2.19
N ASN A 113 -2.13 -3.49 -1.23
CA ASN A 113 -1.72 -4.84 -0.90
C ASN A 113 -2.42 -5.84 -1.82
N LEU A 114 -1.71 -6.30 -2.85
CA LEU A 114 -2.23 -7.24 -3.85
C LEU A 114 -2.32 -8.70 -3.37
N ASN A 115 -1.91 -9.01 -2.13
CA ASN A 115 -1.71 -10.39 -1.69
C ASN A 115 -2.96 -11.06 -1.08
N LYS A 116 -4.18 -10.57 -1.36
CA LYS A 116 -5.44 -11.12 -0.80
C LYS A 116 -6.19 -12.07 -1.75
N ASP A 117 -5.81 -12.16 -3.02
CA ASP A 117 -6.60 -12.88 -4.02
C ASP A 117 -6.59 -14.41 -3.87
N HIS A 118 -5.58 -14.98 -3.21
CA HIS A 118 -5.58 -16.42 -2.87
C HIS A 118 -6.67 -16.80 -1.87
N SER A 119 -7.09 -15.86 -1.01
CA SER A 119 -8.16 -16.08 -0.03
C SER A 119 -9.52 -16.24 -0.68
N ALA A 120 -9.86 -15.41 -1.67
CA ALA A 120 -11.18 -15.41 -2.29
C ALA A 120 -11.45 -16.68 -3.12
N MET A 121 -10.45 -17.13 -3.90
CA MET A 121 -10.59 -18.35 -4.70
C MET A 121 -10.70 -19.60 -3.81
N ILE A 122 -9.87 -19.69 -2.75
CA ILE A 122 -9.91 -20.79 -1.77
C ILE A 122 -11.20 -20.74 -0.95
N SER A 123 -11.65 -19.56 -0.51
CA SER A 123 -12.93 -19.35 0.18
C SER A 123 -14.12 -19.79 -0.68
N SER A 124 -14.10 -19.49 -1.98
CA SER A 124 -15.18 -19.88 -2.90
C SER A 124 -15.13 -21.38 -3.25
N LEU A 125 -13.94 -22.00 -3.22
CA LEU A 125 -13.81 -23.46 -3.35
C LEU A 125 -14.20 -24.20 -2.06
N THR A 126 -13.94 -23.64 -0.89
CA THR A 126 -14.18 -24.29 0.41
C THR A 126 -15.63 -24.15 0.89
N SER A 127 -16.47 -23.33 0.24
CA SER A 127 -17.88 -23.14 0.62
C SER A 127 -18.75 -24.34 0.22
N VAL A 128 -18.75 -25.42 1.00
CA VAL A 128 -19.75 -26.53 1.00
C VAL A 128 -19.92 -27.32 -0.33
N THR A 129 -19.36 -26.87 -1.45
CA THR A 129 -19.67 -27.35 -2.81
C THR A 129 -18.66 -28.35 -3.39
N VAL A 130 -17.46 -28.46 -2.83
CA VAL A 130 -16.46 -29.48 -3.25
C VAL A 130 -16.82 -30.87 -2.74
N ILE A 131 -17.48 -30.98 -1.58
CA ILE A 131 -17.87 -32.28 -0.99
C ILE A 131 -18.87 -33.03 -1.89
N PRO A 132 -19.96 -32.42 -2.42
CA PRO A 132 -20.84 -33.06 -3.40
C PRO A 132 -20.14 -33.51 -4.68
N LEU A 133 -19.17 -32.73 -5.19
CA LEU A 133 -18.42 -33.08 -6.40
C LEU A 133 -17.52 -34.31 -6.17
N LEU A 134 -16.79 -34.33 -5.05
CA LEU A 134 -15.96 -35.48 -4.67
C LEU A 134 -16.82 -36.73 -4.41
N LEU A 135 -17.99 -36.58 -3.79
CA LEU A 135 -18.94 -37.67 -3.59
C LEU A 135 -19.51 -38.20 -4.91
N ALA A 136 -19.77 -37.34 -5.89
CA ALA A 136 -20.23 -37.75 -7.21
C ALA A 136 -19.14 -38.51 -7.99
N ILE A 137 -17.89 -38.02 -7.95
CA ILE A 137 -16.73 -38.73 -8.51
C ILE A 137 -16.55 -40.09 -7.83
N LEU A 138 -16.67 -40.15 -6.50
CA LEU A 138 -16.61 -41.39 -5.74
C LEU A 138 -17.75 -42.35 -6.13
N ALA A 139 -18.98 -41.85 -6.32
CA ALA A 139 -20.11 -42.65 -6.74
C ALA A 139 -19.89 -43.26 -8.13
N ILE A 140 -19.31 -42.50 -9.07
CA ILE A 140 -18.95 -42.98 -10.41
C ILE A 140 -17.88 -44.07 -10.33
N LEU A 141 -16.84 -43.86 -9.51
CA LEU A 141 -15.79 -44.86 -9.28
C LEU A 141 -16.37 -46.16 -8.70
N ILE A 142 -17.31 -46.07 -7.76
CA ILE A 142 -18.00 -47.24 -7.20
C ILE A 142 -18.85 -47.95 -8.26
N LEU A 143 -19.60 -47.21 -9.08
CA LEU A 143 -20.38 -47.76 -10.19
C LEU A 143 -19.51 -48.47 -11.22
N GLU A 144 -18.37 -47.89 -11.60
CA GLU A 144 -17.38 -48.53 -12.47
C GLU A 144 -16.79 -49.78 -11.81
N LEU A 145 -16.49 -49.73 -10.50
CA LEU A 145 -15.93 -50.87 -9.77
C LEU A 145 -16.93 -52.02 -9.61
N ILE A 146 -18.23 -51.73 -9.48
CA ILE A 146 -19.30 -52.75 -9.50
C ILE A 146 -19.43 -53.36 -10.90
N ALA A 147 -19.44 -52.53 -11.95
CA ALA A 147 -19.48 -53.01 -13.34
C ALA A 147 -18.27 -53.90 -13.69
N VAL A 148 -17.11 -53.58 -13.13
CA VAL A 148 -15.85 -54.33 -13.31
C VAL A 148 -15.72 -55.52 -12.36
N LYS A 149 -16.36 -55.54 -11.18
CA LYS A 149 -16.49 -56.78 -10.39
C LYS A 149 -17.28 -57.85 -11.14
N CYS A 150 -18.18 -57.47 -12.04
CA CYS A 150 -18.79 -58.39 -13.01
C CYS A 150 -17.87 -58.75 -14.20
N PHE A 151 -16.79 -57.99 -14.44
CA PHE A 151 -15.89 -58.15 -15.60
C PHE A 151 -14.43 -57.75 -15.26
N LYS A 152 -13.56 -58.73 -14.98
CA LYS A 152 -12.06 -58.71 -14.87
C LYS A 152 -11.36 -57.36 -14.55
N ILE A 153 -10.53 -57.38 -13.50
CA ILE A 153 -9.75 -56.26 -12.92
C ILE A 153 -8.92 -55.42 -13.92
N GLU A 154 -8.42 -55.99 -15.02
CA GLU A 154 -7.73 -55.22 -16.09
C GLU A 154 -8.63 -54.14 -16.71
N ALA A 155 -9.94 -54.36 -16.76
CA ALA A 155 -10.90 -53.36 -17.22
C ALA A 155 -11.06 -52.19 -16.24
N LEU A 156 -10.76 -52.39 -14.94
CA LEU A 156 -10.80 -51.35 -13.91
C LEU A 156 -9.72 -50.30 -14.17
N LEU A 157 -8.50 -50.78 -14.35
CA LEU A 157 -7.32 -49.93 -14.51
C LEU A 157 -7.44 -49.10 -15.80
N SER A 158 -7.90 -49.73 -16.89
CA SER A 158 -8.17 -49.04 -18.14
C SER A 158 -9.36 -48.07 -18.06
N GLY A 159 -10.38 -48.36 -17.25
CA GLY A 159 -11.55 -47.50 -17.04
C GLY A 159 -11.18 -46.22 -16.29
N ILE A 160 -10.46 -46.35 -15.17
CA ILE A 160 -10.04 -45.23 -14.33
C ILE A 160 -9.07 -44.30 -15.07
N LEU A 161 -8.08 -44.85 -15.78
CA LEU A 161 -7.13 -44.06 -16.60
C LEU A 161 -7.82 -43.35 -17.76
N LYS A 162 -8.85 -43.95 -18.38
CA LYS A 162 -9.67 -43.28 -19.40
C LYS A 162 -10.64 -42.25 -18.81
N SER A 163 -11.24 -42.52 -17.65
CA SER A 163 -12.20 -41.61 -17.00
C SER A 163 -11.52 -40.31 -16.56
N PHE A 164 -10.29 -40.40 -16.03
CA PHE A 164 -9.46 -39.21 -15.77
C PHE A 164 -8.94 -38.54 -17.06
N GLY A 165 -8.62 -39.31 -18.12
CA GLY A 165 -8.15 -38.77 -19.40
C GLY A 165 -9.24 -38.17 -20.31
N ILE A 166 -10.52 -38.52 -20.09
CA ILE A 166 -11.66 -38.16 -20.97
C ILE A 166 -12.59 -37.14 -20.29
N SER A 167 -12.18 -36.52 -19.19
CA SER A 167 -12.90 -35.34 -18.67
C SER A 167 -12.91 -34.16 -19.67
N PHE A 168 -12.23 -34.26 -20.82
CA PHE A 168 -12.34 -33.26 -21.87
C PHE A 168 -12.65 -33.69 -23.31
N TYR A 169 -12.40 -34.92 -23.80
CA TYR A 169 -12.74 -35.20 -25.21
C TYR A 169 -12.99 -36.69 -25.52
N GLN A 170 -14.21 -36.96 -25.98
CA GLN A 170 -14.60 -37.99 -26.98
C GLN A 170 -13.93 -39.37 -26.87
N HIS A 171 -14.52 -40.29 -26.09
CA HIS A 171 -14.83 -41.68 -26.51
C HIS A 171 -15.32 -42.53 -25.32
N LEU A 172 -16.62 -42.44 -25.02
CA LEU A 172 -17.30 -43.45 -24.20
C LEU A 172 -17.67 -44.64 -25.12
N SER A 173 -17.04 -45.78 -24.86
CA SER A 173 -17.32 -47.07 -25.50
C SER A 173 -18.72 -47.58 -25.13
N PRO A 174 -19.45 -48.32 -26.01
CA PRO A 174 -20.88 -48.61 -25.85
C PRO A 174 -21.17 -49.76 -24.87
N ARG A 175 -20.61 -49.71 -23.65
CA ARG A 175 -20.97 -50.66 -22.59
C ARG A 175 -22.12 -50.06 -21.75
N SER A 176 -23.33 -50.43 -22.16
CA SER A 176 -24.63 -50.09 -21.56
C SER A 176 -24.98 -48.60 -21.59
N SER A 177 -25.81 -48.22 -22.57
CA SER A 177 -26.37 -46.87 -22.70
C SER A 177 -27.01 -46.36 -21.41
N TRP A 178 -27.54 -47.26 -20.57
CA TRP A 178 -28.16 -46.91 -19.29
C TRP A 178 -27.15 -46.46 -18.23
N LEU A 179 -25.99 -47.12 -18.16
CA LEU A 179 -24.92 -46.72 -17.22
C LEU A 179 -24.32 -45.36 -17.62
N CYS A 180 -24.16 -45.11 -18.92
CA CYS A 180 -23.68 -43.83 -19.43
C CYS A 180 -24.65 -42.68 -19.09
N VAL A 181 -25.95 -42.89 -19.24
CA VAL A 181 -26.98 -41.89 -18.88
C VAL A 181 -26.98 -41.61 -17.37
N ILE A 182 -26.89 -42.64 -16.53
CA ILE A 182 -26.82 -42.47 -15.08
C ILE A 182 -25.56 -41.70 -14.67
N GLN A 183 -24.40 -42.04 -15.23
CA GLN A 183 -23.15 -41.32 -14.96
C GLN A 183 -23.21 -39.86 -15.40
N MET A 184 -23.80 -39.57 -16.58
CA MET A 184 -24.01 -38.20 -17.03
C MET A 184 -24.92 -37.41 -16.10
N LEU A 185 -26.01 -38.01 -15.61
CA LEU A 185 -26.93 -37.34 -14.67
C LEU A 185 -26.27 -37.08 -13.31
N ILE A 186 -25.47 -38.03 -12.81
CA ILE A 186 -24.71 -37.88 -11.56
C ILE A 186 -23.63 -36.80 -11.69
N LEU A 187 -23.00 -36.63 -12.86
CA LEU A 187 -22.01 -35.56 -13.10
C LEU A 187 -22.62 -34.20 -13.37
N MET A 188 -23.75 -34.15 -14.09
CA MET A 188 -24.41 -32.89 -14.42
C MET A 188 -24.84 -32.14 -13.17
N PHE A 189 -25.38 -32.83 -12.16
CA PHE A 189 -25.95 -32.19 -10.98
C PHE A 189 -24.89 -31.40 -10.16
N PRO A 190 -23.74 -31.98 -9.77
CA PRO A 190 -22.67 -31.26 -9.09
C PRO A 190 -21.99 -30.22 -9.98
N VAL A 191 -21.79 -30.49 -11.27
CA VAL A 191 -21.13 -29.54 -12.19
C VAL A 191 -22.00 -28.30 -12.41
N PHE A 192 -23.31 -28.45 -12.60
CA PHE A 192 -24.23 -27.31 -12.69
C PHE A 192 -24.30 -26.52 -11.39
N ILE A 193 -24.34 -27.21 -10.24
CA ILE A 193 -24.29 -26.54 -8.93
C ILE A 193 -22.95 -25.82 -8.74
N PHE A 194 -21.82 -26.41 -9.13
CA PHE A 194 -20.49 -25.80 -9.01
C PHE A 194 -20.36 -24.57 -9.91
N ASN A 195 -20.88 -24.64 -11.14
CA ASN A 195 -20.88 -23.52 -12.07
C ASN A 195 -21.81 -22.39 -11.62
N ALA A 196 -22.96 -22.72 -11.03
CA ALA A 196 -23.91 -21.73 -10.50
C ALA A 196 -23.51 -21.15 -9.13
N ALA A 197 -22.81 -21.93 -8.31
CA ALA A 197 -22.33 -21.53 -6.99
C ALA A 197 -20.96 -20.85 -7.02
N PHE A 198 -20.32 -20.76 -8.19
CA PHE A 198 -19.14 -19.93 -8.37
C PHE A 198 -19.53 -18.48 -8.06
N SER A 199 -19.11 -18.00 -6.88
CA SER A 199 -19.55 -16.72 -6.36
C SER A 199 -19.17 -15.62 -7.35
N THR A 200 -20.12 -14.75 -7.68
CA THR A 200 -19.87 -13.52 -8.44
C THR A 200 -18.83 -12.62 -7.77
N GLN A 201 -18.48 -12.84 -6.50
CA GLN A 201 -17.37 -12.17 -5.82
C GLN A 201 -15.98 -12.56 -6.38
N ALA A 202 -15.84 -13.70 -7.05
CA ALA A 202 -14.59 -14.06 -7.73
C ALA A 202 -14.44 -13.33 -9.08
N ILE A 203 -15.56 -12.86 -9.66
CA ILE A 203 -15.62 -12.16 -10.95
C ILE A 203 -15.61 -10.65 -10.73
N VAL A 204 -16.36 -10.18 -9.74
CA VAL A 204 -16.35 -8.80 -9.26
C VAL A 204 -15.34 -8.76 -8.11
N GLY A 205 -14.05 -8.64 -8.45
CA GLY A 205 -13.03 -8.38 -7.45
C GLY A 205 -13.48 -7.24 -6.54
N THR A 206 -13.10 -7.26 -5.26
CA THR A 206 -13.38 -6.14 -4.37
C THR A 206 -12.82 -4.90 -5.05
N ALA A 207 -13.70 -4.01 -5.51
CA ALA A 207 -13.28 -2.78 -6.12
C ALA A 207 -12.51 -2.05 -5.02
N ASP A 208 -11.17 -2.06 -5.12
CA ASP A 208 -10.34 -1.23 -4.27
C ASP A 208 -10.72 0.21 -4.62
N SER A 209 -11.64 0.75 -3.83
CA SER A 209 -12.09 2.13 -3.94
C SER A 209 -10.88 3.02 -3.78
N LYS A 210 -10.66 3.88 -4.77
CA LYS A 210 -9.63 4.91 -4.71
C LYS A 210 -9.87 5.75 -3.45
N ILE A 211 -8.79 6.14 -2.79
CA ILE A 211 -8.83 7.12 -1.70
C ILE A 211 -8.54 8.47 -2.35
N ASP A 212 -9.57 9.31 -2.50
CA ASP A 212 -9.44 10.64 -3.11
C ASP A 212 -9.45 11.75 -2.06
N THR A 213 -10.04 11.48 -0.89
CA THR A 213 -10.21 12.45 0.19
C THR A 213 -9.75 11.89 1.54
N LEU A 214 -9.50 12.78 2.51
CA LEU A 214 -9.26 12.37 3.90
C LEU A 214 -10.47 11.66 4.51
N ARG A 215 -11.67 11.99 4.04
CA ARG A 215 -12.91 11.34 4.48
C ARG A 215 -12.97 9.88 4.04
N ASP A 216 -12.51 9.58 2.83
CA ASP A 216 -12.46 8.20 2.30
C ASP A 216 -11.60 7.28 3.17
N ILE A 217 -10.55 7.80 3.81
CA ILE A 217 -9.71 7.01 4.74
C ILE A 217 -10.57 6.48 5.88
N ILE A 218 -11.41 7.33 6.47
CA ILE A 218 -12.29 6.97 7.58
C ILE A 218 -13.42 6.05 7.12
N ASP A 219 -14.11 6.44 6.06
CA ASP A 219 -15.30 5.74 5.57
C ASP A 219 -14.96 4.33 5.04
N GLN A 220 -13.76 4.15 4.46
CA GLN A 220 -13.26 2.85 4.00
C GLN A 220 -12.49 2.07 5.08
N GLY A 221 -12.44 2.58 6.32
CA GLY A 221 -11.79 1.92 7.44
C GLY A 221 -10.29 1.73 7.29
N LYS A 222 -9.61 2.60 6.55
CA LYS A 222 -8.15 2.59 6.36
C LYS A 222 -7.46 3.23 7.55
N ILE A 223 -6.19 2.91 7.75
CA ILE A 223 -5.41 3.44 8.87
C ILE A 223 -4.36 4.42 8.31
N PRO A 224 -4.47 5.72 8.61
CA PRO A 224 -3.45 6.69 8.23
C PRO A 224 -2.18 6.49 9.06
N PHE A 225 -1.03 6.83 8.49
CA PHE A 225 0.28 6.77 9.15
C PHE A 225 0.93 8.16 9.07
N PHE A 226 1.43 8.62 10.21
CA PHE A 226 2.11 9.90 10.33
C PHE A 226 3.50 9.69 10.93
N VAL A 227 4.45 10.50 10.47
CA VAL A 227 5.80 10.59 11.03
C VAL A 227 5.95 11.96 11.67
N GLU A 228 6.17 12.01 12.97
CA GLU A 228 6.43 13.22 13.74
C GLU A 228 7.67 13.94 13.20
N GLY A 229 7.67 15.26 13.26
CA GLY A 229 8.77 16.10 12.77
C GLY A 229 9.00 16.10 11.24
N MET A 230 8.28 15.29 10.45
CA MET A 230 8.45 15.20 8.99
C MET A 230 7.15 15.26 8.20
N SER A 231 6.16 14.44 8.57
CA SER A 231 4.83 14.53 7.96
C SER A 231 4.11 15.75 8.53
N MET A 232 3.08 16.25 7.86
CA MET A 232 2.20 17.34 8.36
C MET A 232 1.43 16.96 9.65
N HIS A 233 1.96 16.01 10.43
CA HIS A 233 1.60 15.60 11.76
C HIS A 233 1.06 16.74 12.62
N ASP A 234 1.81 17.84 12.76
CA ASP A 234 1.38 18.97 13.60
C ASP A 234 0.08 19.61 13.10
N LEU A 235 -0.14 19.62 11.77
CA LEU A 235 -1.40 20.08 11.18
C LEU A 235 -2.56 19.13 11.52
N PHE A 236 -2.34 17.80 11.46
CA PHE A 236 -3.34 16.80 11.85
C PHE A 236 -3.63 16.81 13.36
N LYS A 237 -2.59 16.88 14.18
CA LYS A 237 -2.64 17.01 15.65
C LYS A 237 -3.40 18.27 16.08
N SER A 238 -3.33 19.34 15.29
CA SER A 238 -4.07 20.57 15.55
C SER A 238 -5.56 20.52 15.24
N LYS A 239 -6.04 19.44 14.59
CA LYS A 239 -7.46 19.18 14.34
C LYS A 239 -8.20 20.34 13.65
N VAL A 240 -7.54 20.98 12.66
CA VAL A 240 -8.06 22.18 11.96
C VAL A 240 -9.46 21.97 11.39
N THR A 241 -9.73 20.77 10.87
CA THR A 241 -11.08 20.37 10.45
C THR A 241 -11.44 19.00 11.02
N LYS A 242 -12.73 18.65 10.93
CA LYS A 242 -13.22 17.35 11.37
C LYS A 242 -12.47 16.19 10.71
N ASP A 243 -12.21 16.26 9.41
CA ASP A 243 -11.51 15.17 8.71
C ASP A 243 -10.06 15.02 9.17
N TYR A 244 -9.38 16.12 9.50
CA TYR A 244 -8.03 16.05 10.10
C TYR A 244 -8.09 15.41 11.50
N SER A 245 -9.09 15.80 12.31
CA SER A 245 -9.32 15.24 13.65
C SER A 245 -9.60 13.74 13.60
N ASP A 246 -10.56 13.32 12.78
CA ASP A 246 -10.98 11.92 12.67
C ASP A 246 -9.79 11.04 12.21
N ASN A 247 -8.95 11.53 11.28
CA ASN A 247 -7.77 10.81 10.80
C ASN A 247 -6.66 10.73 11.86
N TYR A 248 -6.38 11.83 12.56
CA TYR A 248 -5.39 11.84 13.63
C TYR A 248 -5.76 10.88 14.76
N GLU A 249 -6.99 10.98 15.27
CA GLU A 249 -7.47 10.12 16.37
C GLU A 249 -7.44 8.63 16.00
N ARG A 250 -7.70 8.30 14.72
CA ARG A 250 -7.60 6.94 14.22
C ARG A 250 -6.15 6.43 14.20
N ALA A 251 -5.19 7.24 13.75
CA ALA A 251 -3.78 6.85 13.79
C ALA A 251 -3.29 6.62 15.23
N VAL A 252 -3.69 7.48 16.16
CA VAL A 252 -3.37 7.37 17.59
C VAL A 252 -3.95 6.06 18.17
N ALA A 253 -5.21 5.75 17.86
CA ALA A 253 -5.87 4.55 18.37
C ALA A 253 -5.19 3.24 17.91
N GLU A 254 -4.57 3.25 16.73
CA GLU A 254 -3.86 2.10 16.15
C GLU A 254 -2.36 2.08 16.51
N GLY A 255 -1.87 3.05 17.28
CA GLY A 255 -0.46 3.13 17.70
C GLY A 255 0.51 3.44 16.55
N LEU A 256 0.06 4.17 15.53
CA LEU A 256 0.81 4.51 14.32
C LEU A 256 1.13 6.01 14.22
N GLU A 257 1.21 6.67 15.38
CA GLU A 257 1.89 7.94 15.57
C GLU A 257 3.33 7.61 15.99
N THR A 258 4.32 7.97 15.17
CA THR A 258 5.74 7.70 15.42
C THR A 258 6.53 8.98 15.39
#